data_AF-A0AA40B8X4-F1
#
_entry.id   AF-A0AA40B8X4-F1
#
_cell.length_a   1.000
_cell.length_b   1.000
_cell.length_c   1.000
_cell.angle_alpha   90.00
_cell.angle_beta   90.00
_cell.angle_gamma   90.00
#
_symmetry.space_group_name_H-M   'P 1'
#
loop_
_entity.id
_entity.type
_entity.pdbx_description
1 polymer ?
#
loop_
_entity_poly.entity_id
_entity_poly.type
_entity_poly.pdbx_seq_one_letter_code
_entity_poly.pdbx_strand_id
1 'polypeptide(L)'
;MKRFIIAFSFFVVLISIIYNNSAALKSLFQSSSLLVTTLLTSTTTAKITSPSPNTQTPPHMLKDTLVKKTITTAVNMTKPLLHAKITPHRSSARGHGDHGWLNTYHSFSFADWYNPRFSSFGALRVLNEDRVAPNSGFPTHPHSNFEIFSYILSGELTHRDSMLKKGAEGGQSDRFFRMRRGDVQFTTGGTGIAHSEFNEHTKDPVHFLQIWAIPWARGLTPRYHTHHFADEDKRKAFVPILSPLKAGVEATAAEEKVAEPAIEGTIPIHADFVMAAGIIAPGAVFEWRVGAGVTQTLKRKVYVHVPMTKGGKSRVRIDEREDAILQEGDGAFIDAVQAGDKLSVESIGEVEAEVVVLDTA
;
A
#
# COMPACT_ATOMS: atom_id res chain seq x y z
N MET A 1 -10.55 41.57 12.05
CA MET A 1 -9.67 40.38 12.19
C MET A 1 -10.50 39.09 12.25
N LYS A 2 -11.02 38.59 11.12
CA LYS A 2 -11.60 37.23 10.98
C LYS A 2 -11.86 36.84 9.50
N ARG A 3 -11.16 37.48 8.56
CA ARG A 3 -11.32 37.27 7.10
C ARG A 3 -10.01 37.17 6.32
N PHE A 4 -8.88 36.92 6.99
CA PHE A 4 -7.55 36.97 6.35
C PHE A 4 -6.74 35.67 6.39
N ILE A 5 -7.29 34.56 6.90
CA ILE A 5 -6.55 33.28 7.05
C ILE A 5 -6.92 32.24 5.97
N ILE A 6 -7.89 32.52 5.09
CA ILE A 6 -8.31 31.58 4.02
C ILE A 6 -7.45 31.72 2.74
N ALA A 7 -6.64 32.76 2.63
CA ALA A 7 -5.89 33.04 1.39
C ALA A 7 -4.49 32.40 1.30
N PHE A 8 -3.96 31.81 2.38
CA PHE A 8 -2.54 31.38 2.40
C PHE A 8 -2.33 29.92 1.94
N SER A 9 -3.32 29.03 2.13
CA SER A 9 -3.22 27.62 1.70
C SER A 9 -3.35 27.43 0.18
N PHE A 10 -3.80 28.44 -0.57
CA PHE A 10 -3.83 28.40 -2.04
C PHE A 10 -2.46 28.70 -2.67
N PHE A 11 -1.53 29.32 -1.95
CA PHE A 11 -0.28 29.81 -2.53
C PHE A 11 0.79 28.71 -2.65
N VAL A 12 0.78 27.70 -1.78
CA VAL A 12 1.80 26.64 -1.75
C VAL A 12 1.57 25.60 -2.86
N VAL A 13 0.31 25.31 -3.22
CA VAL A 13 -0.01 24.42 -4.36
C VAL A 13 0.41 25.04 -5.70
N LEU A 14 0.38 26.38 -5.82
CA LEU A 14 0.74 27.08 -7.05
C LEU A 14 2.26 27.09 -7.31
N ILE A 15 3.10 27.16 -6.26
CA ILE A 15 4.57 27.17 -6.41
C ILE A 15 5.10 25.81 -6.90
N SER A 16 4.44 24.70 -6.52
CA SER A 16 4.81 23.37 -7.04
C SER A 16 4.45 23.17 -8.52
N ILE A 17 3.54 23.99 -9.07
CA ILE A 17 3.15 23.98 -10.49
C ILE A 17 4.17 24.76 -11.35
N ILE A 18 4.82 25.79 -10.81
CA ILE A 18 5.76 26.64 -11.57
C ILE A 18 7.13 25.98 -11.70
N TYR A 19 7.63 25.27 -10.68
CA TYR A 19 8.97 24.66 -10.73
C TYR A 19 9.09 23.46 -11.68
N ASN A 20 7.97 22.83 -12.05
CA ASN A 20 7.96 21.61 -12.88
C ASN A 20 7.73 21.88 -14.38
N ASN A 21 7.62 23.15 -14.79
CA ASN A 21 7.20 23.53 -16.14
C ASN A 21 8.26 24.29 -16.96
N SER A 22 9.55 24.13 -16.64
CA SER A 22 10.60 24.68 -17.50
C SER A 22 10.84 23.75 -18.70
N ALA A 23 10.26 24.13 -19.84
CA ALA A 23 10.48 23.50 -21.15
C ALA A 23 11.93 23.64 -21.68
N ALA A 24 12.84 24.24 -20.90
CA ALA A 24 14.20 24.57 -21.32
C ALA A 24 15.22 23.43 -21.19
N LEU A 25 14.87 22.28 -20.58
CA LEU A 25 15.79 21.12 -20.47
C LEU A 25 15.54 19.99 -21.48
N LYS A 26 14.51 20.10 -22.33
CA LYS A 26 14.12 19.02 -23.26
C LYS A 26 14.93 18.96 -24.56
N SER A 27 15.86 19.88 -24.83
CA SER A 27 16.60 19.92 -26.10
C SER A 27 18.01 19.31 -26.06
N LEU A 28 18.42 18.64 -24.98
CA LEU A 28 19.81 18.15 -24.85
C LEU A 28 20.00 16.63 -24.99
N PHE A 29 18.94 15.83 -25.17
CA PHE A 29 19.06 14.36 -25.21
C PHE A 29 18.30 13.72 -26.39
N GLN A 30 18.43 14.29 -27.58
CA GLN A 30 17.93 13.68 -28.80
C GLN A 30 19.03 13.63 -29.86
N SER A 31 19.94 12.64 -29.73
CA SER A 31 20.76 12.16 -30.85
C SER A 31 21.56 10.93 -30.44
N SER A 32 20.99 9.75 -30.66
CA SER A 32 21.69 8.55 -31.18
C SER A 32 20.80 7.32 -31.05
N SER A 33 20.06 7.00 -32.10
CA SER A 33 19.56 5.66 -32.39
C SER A 33 20.20 5.23 -33.71
N LEU A 34 20.73 4.01 -33.78
CA LEU A 34 20.77 3.21 -35.02
C LEU A 34 21.43 1.83 -34.80
N LEU A 35 20.86 0.83 -35.50
CA LEU A 35 21.42 -0.49 -35.89
C LEU A 35 21.41 -1.60 -34.79
N VAL A 36 20.98 -2.86 -34.97
CA VAL A 36 20.90 -3.77 -36.13
C VAL A 36 19.80 -4.87 -35.97
N THR A 37 19.33 -5.30 -37.14
CA THR A 37 18.43 -6.36 -37.64
C THR A 37 18.70 -7.84 -37.26
N THR A 38 17.60 -8.58 -37.01
CA THR A 38 17.17 -9.98 -37.32
C THR A 38 18.12 -11.20 -37.46
N LEU A 39 17.68 -12.34 -36.88
CA LEU A 39 17.36 -13.68 -37.47
C LEU A 39 18.02 -14.88 -36.73
N LEU A 40 17.23 -15.89 -36.31
CA LEU A 40 17.40 -17.32 -36.63
C LEU A 40 16.45 -18.23 -35.81
N THR A 41 15.74 -19.07 -36.56
CA THR A 41 14.91 -20.21 -36.14
C THR A 41 15.75 -21.50 -36.08
N SER A 42 15.46 -22.42 -35.14
CA SER A 42 15.13 -23.84 -35.43
C SER A 42 15.05 -24.71 -34.15
N THR A 43 13.97 -25.51 -34.10
CA THR A 43 13.78 -26.90 -33.59
C THR A 43 14.62 -27.40 -32.39
N THR A 44 14.08 -28.11 -31.39
CA THR A 44 13.52 -29.48 -31.52
C THR A 44 12.87 -29.92 -30.20
N THR A 45 11.74 -30.63 -30.32
CA THR A 45 10.98 -31.26 -29.23
C THR A 45 11.58 -32.62 -28.87
N ALA A 46 11.78 -32.92 -27.58
CA ALA A 46 12.02 -34.28 -27.11
C ALA A 46 11.17 -34.57 -25.86
N LYS A 47 10.29 -35.57 -26.02
CA LYS A 47 9.35 -36.14 -25.06
C LYS A 47 10.10 -37.23 -24.28
N ILE A 48 10.06 -37.23 -22.95
CA ILE A 48 10.56 -38.35 -22.12
C ILE A 48 9.40 -38.89 -21.29
N THR A 49 9.14 -40.18 -21.51
CA THR A 49 8.14 -41.04 -20.87
C THR A 49 8.76 -41.70 -19.64
N SER A 50 8.01 -41.75 -18.54
CA SER A 50 8.31 -42.50 -17.32
C SER A 50 7.66 -43.88 -17.33
N PRO A 51 8.25 -44.88 -16.64
CA PRO A 51 7.46 -45.95 -16.05
C PRO A 51 7.70 -46.10 -14.54
N SER A 52 6.61 -46.38 -13.83
CA SER A 52 6.54 -46.89 -12.46
C SER A 52 6.66 -48.42 -12.47
N PRO A 53 7.01 -49.06 -11.33
CA PRO A 53 6.09 -50.11 -10.85
C PRO A 53 5.89 -50.18 -9.32
N ASN A 54 4.69 -50.65 -8.97
CA ASN A 54 4.20 -51.12 -7.67
C ASN A 54 4.94 -52.36 -7.14
N THR A 55 4.99 -52.55 -5.82
CA THR A 55 4.73 -53.88 -5.18
C THR A 55 4.23 -53.71 -3.72
N GLN A 56 3.43 -54.69 -3.28
CA GLN A 56 2.54 -54.81 -2.10
C GLN A 56 3.17 -55.45 -0.83
N THR A 57 2.82 -54.94 0.38
CA THR A 57 2.45 -55.53 1.73
C THR A 57 3.06 -56.83 2.34
N PRO A 58 2.79 -57.23 3.64
CA PRO A 58 2.81 -56.60 4.99
C PRO A 58 3.46 -57.57 6.08
N PRO A 59 3.05 -57.67 7.37
CA PRO A 59 3.07 -56.74 8.52
C PRO A 59 4.08 -57.17 9.63
N HIS A 60 4.43 -56.27 10.56
CA HIS A 60 4.98 -56.71 11.86
C HIS A 60 4.52 -55.79 12.99
N MET A 61 3.89 -56.40 14.01
CA MET A 61 3.58 -55.76 15.29
C MET A 61 4.87 -55.38 16.02
N LEU A 62 4.88 -54.22 16.69
CA LEU A 62 5.66 -53.98 17.90
C LEU A 62 5.14 -52.73 18.64
N LYS A 63 4.50 -53.02 19.78
CA LYS A 63 4.61 -52.40 21.11
C LYS A 63 4.48 -50.87 21.23
N ASP A 64 3.42 -50.51 21.95
CA ASP A 64 3.27 -49.25 22.69
C ASP A 64 4.53 -48.91 23.47
N THR A 65 5.13 -47.77 23.15
CA THR A 65 6.01 -47.04 24.05
C THR A 65 5.60 -45.59 23.96
N LEU A 66 4.99 -45.08 25.05
CA LEU A 66 4.64 -43.68 25.23
C LEU A 66 5.93 -42.86 25.26
N VAL A 67 6.41 -42.42 24.10
CA VAL A 67 7.37 -41.32 24.02
C VAL A 67 6.54 -40.04 24.14
N LYS A 68 6.72 -39.30 25.23
CA LYS A 68 6.31 -37.90 25.32
C LYS A 68 7.00 -37.15 24.18
N LYS A 69 6.32 -37.06 23.04
CA LYS A 69 6.73 -36.25 21.90
C LYS A 69 6.44 -34.81 22.32
N THR A 70 7.44 -34.16 22.90
CA THR A 70 7.50 -32.70 22.91
C THR A 70 7.45 -32.28 21.45
N ILE A 71 6.26 -31.88 20.99
CA ILE A 71 6.10 -31.22 19.70
C ILE A 71 6.69 -29.83 19.91
N THR A 72 8.01 -29.74 19.81
CA THR A 72 8.64 -28.47 19.47
C THR A 72 8.30 -28.28 17.99
N THR A 73 7.23 -27.53 17.73
CA THR A 73 7.00 -26.97 16.40
C THR A 73 8.20 -26.06 16.12
N ALA A 74 9.23 -26.60 15.48
CA ALA A 74 10.24 -25.79 14.86
C ALA A 74 9.52 -24.99 13.77
N VAL A 75 9.13 -23.77 14.09
CA VAL A 75 8.76 -22.78 13.09
C VAL A 75 9.96 -22.73 12.15
N ASN A 76 9.74 -23.10 10.89
CA ASN A 76 10.75 -23.00 9.84
C ASN A 76 10.96 -21.50 9.59
N MET A 77 11.69 -20.84 10.48
CA MET A 77 12.00 -19.41 10.40
C MET A 77 12.82 -19.21 9.13
N THR A 78 12.32 -18.37 8.23
CA THR A 78 13.05 -17.98 7.03
C THR A 78 14.26 -17.16 7.43
N LYS A 79 15.45 -17.54 6.94
CA LYS A 79 16.70 -16.86 7.28
C LYS A 79 16.57 -15.35 7.03
N PRO A 80 17.07 -14.49 7.95
CA PRO A 80 17.05 -13.04 7.77
C PRO A 80 17.64 -12.60 6.44
N LEU A 81 17.06 -11.57 5.83
CA LEU A 81 17.49 -10.98 4.57
C LEU A 81 18.76 -10.15 4.75
N LEU A 82 19.92 -10.79 4.95
CA LEU A 82 21.19 -10.11 5.28
C LEU A 82 21.59 -8.98 4.31
N HIS A 83 21.14 -9.02 3.05
CA HIS A 83 21.38 -7.96 2.06
C HIS A 83 20.42 -6.77 2.16
N ALA A 84 19.27 -6.92 2.81
CA ALA A 84 18.28 -5.87 2.98
C ALA A 84 18.76 -4.81 3.98
N LYS A 85 18.59 -3.54 3.62
CA LYS A 85 18.83 -2.41 4.53
C LYS A 85 17.50 -1.98 5.13
N ILE A 86 17.32 -2.22 6.43
CA ILE A 86 16.12 -1.83 7.17
C ILE A 86 16.44 -0.60 8.01
N THR A 87 15.76 0.51 7.74
CA THR A 87 15.94 1.78 8.45
C THR A 87 14.62 2.16 9.13
N PRO A 88 14.49 2.03 10.47
CA PRO A 88 13.30 2.45 11.18
C PRO A 88 13.00 3.94 10.99
N HIS A 89 11.73 4.23 10.74
CA HIS A 89 11.17 5.57 10.64
C HIS A 89 10.26 5.80 11.85
N ARG A 90 10.80 6.44 12.89
CA ARG A 90 10.09 6.61 14.16
C ARG A 90 8.90 7.56 14.03
N SER A 91 7.82 7.27 14.74
CA SER A 91 6.62 8.10 14.80
C SER A 91 6.93 9.55 15.17
N SER A 92 7.90 9.77 16.08
CA SER A 92 8.36 11.09 16.49
C SER A 92 9.14 11.88 15.43
N ALA A 93 9.57 11.23 14.34
CA ALA A 93 10.23 11.88 13.21
C ALA A 93 9.26 12.29 12.09
N ARG A 94 7.98 11.89 12.20
CA ARG A 94 6.92 12.27 11.25
C ARG A 94 6.53 13.73 11.44
N GLY A 95 6.01 14.34 10.38
CA GLY A 95 5.30 15.60 10.50
C GLY A 95 4.04 15.41 11.34
N HIS A 96 3.65 16.40 12.13
CA HIS A 96 2.45 16.35 12.95
C HIS A 96 1.68 17.66 12.82
N GLY A 97 0.37 17.55 12.64
CA GLY A 97 -0.55 18.68 12.62
C GLY A 97 -1.80 18.37 13.45
N ASP A 98 -2.16 19.27 14.35
CA ASP A 98 -3.42 19.24 15.09
C ASP A 98 -4.19 20.54 14.82
N HIS A 99 -5.30 20.42 14.10
CA HIS A 99 -6.18 21.51 13.71
C HIS A 99 -7.49 21.51 14.50
N GLY A 100 -7.57 20.75 15.60
CA GLY A 100 -8.77 20.53 16.40
C GLY A 100 -9.75 19.54 15.76
N TRP A 101 -10.08 19.73 14.47
CA TRP A 101 -10.94 18.81 13.72
C TRP A 101 -10.16 17.67 13.04
N LEU A 102 -8.88 17.90 12.75
CA LEU A 102 -7.97 16.95 12.11
C LEU A 102 -6.70 16.81 12.95
N ASN A 103 -6.36 15.59 13.31
CA ASN A 103 -5.07 15.23 13.88
C ASN A 103 -4.36 14.28 12.91
N THR A 104 -3.29 14.75 12.27
CA THR A 104 -2.62 14.09 11.14
C THR A 104 -1.14 13.88 11.41
N TYR A 105 -0.62 12.73 10.98
CA TYR A 105 0.79 12.41 11.03
C TYR A 105 1.32 12.11 9.63
N HIS A 106 2.32 12.85 9.17
CA HIS A 106 2.89 12.79 7.83
C HIS A 106 4.19 11.96 7.82
N SER A 107 4.16 10.78 7.21
CA SER A 107 5.38 9.98 7.01
C SER A 107 6.24 10.50 5.85
N PHE A 108 5.65 11.27 4.92
CA PHE A 108 6.33 11.90 3.80
C PHE A 108 5.96 13.40 3.74
N SER A 109 6.83 14.20 3.13
CA SER A 109 6.66 15.66 2.99
C SER A 109 5.31 15.99 2.37
N PHE A 110 4.46 16.69 3.10
CA PHE A 110 3.09 16.97 2.71
C PHE A 110 2.59 18.25 3.38
N ALA A 111 1.69 18.97 2.69
CA ALA A 111 1.21 20.28 3.10
C ALA A 111 2.37 21.23 3.49
N ASP A 112 2.30 21.85 4.66
CA ASP A 112 3.31 22.79 5.15
C ASP A 112 4.52 22.10 5.81
N TRP A 113 4.48 20.76 5.99
CA TRP A 113 5.59 20.01 6.55
C TRP A 113 6.51 19.47 5.44
N TYR A 114 7.78 19.90 5.47
CA TYR A 114 8.78 19.53 4.48
C TYR A 114 10.02 18.92 5.13
N ASN A 115 10.43 17.76 4.62
CA ASN A 115 11.70 17.12 4.93
C ASN A 115 12.25 16.45 3.66
N PRO A 116 13.37 16.93 3.09
CA PRO A 116 13.88 16.43 1.81
C PRO A 116 14.27 14.94 1.84
N ARG A 117 14.50 14.35 3.02
CA ARG A 117 14.77 12.91 3.16
C ARG A 117 13.53 12.04 2.99
N PHE A 118 12.34 12.63 3.13
CA PHE A 118 11.05 11.95 3.08
C PHE A 118 10.19 12.53 1.96
N SER A 119 10.76 12.80 0.79
CA SER A 119 10.02 13.33 -0.36
C SER A 119 9.19 12.26 -1.08
N SER A 120 9.76 11.06 -1.23
CA SER A 120 9.12 9.88 -1.84
C SER A 120 9.95 8.63 -1.55
N PHE A 121 9.37 7.46 -1.76
CA PHE A 121 10.04 6.16 -1.67
C PHE A 121 9.50 5.23 -2.76
N GLY A 122 10.25 5.08 -3.85
CA GLY A 122 9.72 4.48 -5.08
C GLY A 122 8.52 5.30 -5.58
N ALA A 123 7.40 4.64 -5.90
CA ALA A 123 6.17 5.32 -6.27
C ALA A 123 5.42 5.95 -5.07
N LEU A 124 5.70 5.54 -3.83
CA LEU A 124 5.03 6.06 -2.64
C LEU A 124 5.40 7.53 -2.43
N ARG A 125 4.40 8.41 -2.38
CA ARG A 125 4.58 9.86 -2.26
C ARG A 125 4.02 10.44 -0.97
N VAL A 126 2.89 9.92 -0.50
CA VAL A 126 2.21 10.38 0.72
C VAL A 126 1.77 9.17 1.51
N LEU A 127 1.95 9.23 2.82
CA LEU A 127 1.27 8.39 3.78
C LEU A 127 0.98 9.27 4.99
N ASN A 128 -0.30 9.61 5.15
CA ASN A 128 -0.81 10.30 6.32
C ASN A 128 -1.63 9.33 7.15
N GLU A 129 -1.56 9.48 8.47
CA GLU A 129 -2.41 8.76 9.39
C GLU A 129 -3.32 9.75 10.13
N ASP A 130 -4.57 9.79 9.70
CA ASP A 130 -5.49 10.88 9.98
C ASP A 130 -6.56 10.46 10.97
N ARG A 131 -6.85 11.31 11.96
CA ARG A 131 -8.08 11.27 12.74
C ARG A 131 -8.91 12.50 12.48
N VAL A 132 -10.16 12.30 12.04
CA VAL A 132 -11.10 13.38 11.74
C VAL A 132 -12.26 13.34 12.74
N ALA A 133 -12.49 14.48 13.39
CA ALA A 133 -13.52 14.67 14.39
C ALA A 133 -14.94 14.52 13.80
N PRO A 134 -15.95 14.21 14.63
CA PRO A 134 -17.34 14.14 14.20
C PRO A 134 -17.82 15.41 13.51
N ASN A 135 -18.71 15.26 12.52
CA ASN A 135 -19.28 16.36 11.72
C ASN A 135 -18.24 17.30 11.08
N SER A 136 -17.06 16.77 10.74
CA SER A 136 -15.98 17.55 10.13
C SER A 136 -15.32 16.77 9.00
N GLY A 137 -14.45 17.41 8.24
CA GLY A 137 -13.87 16.77 7.07
C GLY A 137 -13.18 17.73 6.11
N PHE A 138 -12.66 17.13 5.05
CA PHE A 138 -12.04 17.81 3.95
C PHE A 138 -13.13 18.32 2.99
N PRO A 139 -13.28 19.65 2.83
CA PRO A 139 -14.21 20.21 1.86
C PRO A 139 -13.81 19.79 0.43
N THR A 140 -14.68 20.06 -0.54
CA THR A 140 -14.40 19.73 -1.93
C THR A 140 -13.07 20.31 -2.39
N HIS A 141 -12.16 19.44 -2.83
CA HIS A 141 -10.82 19.80 -3.29
C HIS A 141 -10.42 18.97 -4.51
N PRO A 142 -9.57 19.52 -5.40
CA PRO A 142 -9.15 18.84 -6.62
C PRO A 142 -7.89 17.99 -6.42
N HIS A 143 -7.80 16.90 -7.18
CA HIS A 143 -6.61 16.09 -7.39
C HIS A 143 -6.35 15.89 -8.88
N SER A 144 -5.09 15.66 -9.23
CA SER A 144 -4.70 15.25 -10.59
C SER A 144 -3.40 14.47 -10.54
N ASN A 145 -3.20 13.56 -11.50
CA ASN A 145 -1.94 12.83 -11.71
C ASN A 145 -1.36 12.10 -10.47
N PHE A 146 -2.22 11.60 -9.59
CA PHE A 146 -1.88 10.70 -8.49
C PHE A 146 -2.90 9.57 -8.40
N GLU A 147 -2.46 8.42 -7.85
CA GLU A 147 -3.33 7.36 -7.36
C GLU A 147 -3.47 7.55 -5.85
N ILE A 148 -4.69 7.76 -5.39
CA ILE A 148 -4.99 8.21 -4.02
C ILE A 148 -5.92 7.20 -3.38
N PHE A 149 -5.62 6.74 -2.16
CA PHE A 149 -6.51 5.81 -1.48
C PHE A 149 -6.56 6.00 0.03
N SER A 150 -7.76 5.78 0.55
CA SER A 150 -8.13 5.87 1.96
C SER A 150 -8.38 4.46 2.51
N TYR A 151 -7.52 3.99 3.42
CA TYR A 151 -7.67 2.71 4.12
C TYR A 151 -8.23 2.93 5.52
N ILE A 152 -9.49 2.52 5.76
CA ILE A 152 -10.20 2.85 7.01
C ILE A 152 -9.78 1.89 8.13
N LEU A 153 -9.26 2.46 9.22
CA LEU A 153 -8.84 1.75 10.42
C LEU A 153 -9.96 1.68 11.47
N SER A 154 -10.75 2.73 11.64
CA SER A 154 -11.94 2.72 12.50
C SER A 154 -12.86 3.90 12.21
N GLY A 155 -14.14 3.79 12.57
CA GLY A 155 -15.14 4.84 12.33
C GLY A 155 -15.69 4.79 10.90
N GLU A 156 -16.26 5.91 10.44
CA GLU A 156 -16.87 6.03 9.12
C GLU A 156 -16.39 7.30 8.40
N LEU A 157 -15.92 7.15 7.16
CA LEU A 157 -15.54 8.27 6.29
C LEU A 157 -16.49 8.29 5.09
N THR A 158 -17.09 9.44 4.83
CA THR A 158 -17.98 9.66 3.69
C THR A 158 -17.22 10.33 2.55
N HIS A 159 -17.01 9.58 1.48
CA HIS A 159 -16.52 10.11 0.21
C HIS A 159 -17.69 10.59 -0.66
N ARG A 160 -17.53 11.77 -1.28
CA ARG A 160 -18.51 12.32 -2.23
C ARG A 160 -17.80 13.05 -3.37
N ASP A 161 -18.11 12.62 -4.58
CA ASP A 161 -17.71 13.28 -5.82
C ASP A 161 -18.29 14.70 -5.92
N SER A 162 -17.52 15.65 -6.42
CA SER A 162 -17.89 17.08 -6.51
C SER A 162 -19.16 17.36 -7.31
N MET A 163 -19.49 16.47 -8.26
CA MET A 163 -20.66 16.61 -9.11
C MET A 163 -21.94 16.02 -8.46
N LEU A 164 -21.85 15.47 -7.24
CA LEU A 164 -22.99 15.04 -6.44
C LEU A 164 -23.29 16.04 -5.32
N LYS A 165 -24.56 16.50 -5.27
CA LYS A 165 -25.04 17.36 -4.18
C LYS A 165 -25.37 16.52 -2.95
N LYS A 166 -25.08 17.07 -1.76
CA LYS A 166 -25.50 16.46 -0.50
C LYS A 166 -27.02 16.28 -0.45
N GLY A 167 -27.47 15.07 -0.11
CA GLY A 167 -28.88 14.67 -0.12
C GLY A 167 -29.40 14.11 -1.45
N ALA A 168 -28.59 14.15 -2.52
CA ALA A 168 -28.93 13.63 -3.85
C ALA A 168 -28.14 12.37 -4.23
N GLU A 169 -27.54 11.69 -3.25
CA GLU A 169 -26.62 10.57 -3.50
C GLU A 169 -27.34 9.26 -3.81
N GLY A 170 -28.60 9.13 -3.37
CA GLY A 170 -29.37 7.90 -3.48
C GLY A 170 -28.82 6.81 -2.55
N GLY A 171 -27.85 6.04 -3.04
CA GLY A 171 -27.22 4.92 -2.33
C GLY A 171 -25.70 4.87 -2.54
N GLN A 172 -25.07 3.83 -1.98
CA GLN A 172 -23.63 3.61 -2.15
C GLN A 172 -23.30 3.40 -3.64
N SER A 173 -22.29 4.11 -4.12
CA SER A 173 -21.77 4.04 -5.49
C SER A 173 -20.33 4.54 -5.53
N ASP A 174 -19.64 4.37 -6.65
CA ASP A 174 -18.28 4.91 -6.82
C ASP A 174 -18.21 6.43 -6.59
N ARG A 175 -19.29 7.15 -6.89
CA ARG A 175 -19.35 8.62 -6.73
C ARG A 175 -19.74 9.04 -5.30
N PHE A 176 -20.30 8.14 -4.50
CA PHE A 176 -20.66 8.40 -3.12
C PHE A 176 -20.57 7.14 -2.28
N PHE A 177 -19.69 7.13 -1.29
CA PHE A 177 -19.52 5.95 -0.44
C PHE A 177 -19.28 6.34 1.03
N ARG A 178 -20.03 5.73 1.94
CA ARG A 178 -19.75 5.74 3.39
C ARG A 178 -18.90 4.53 3.74
N MET A 179 -17.60 4.75 3.85
CA MET A 179 -16.59 3.72 4.08
C MET A 179 -16.42 3.46 5.58
N ARG A 180 -16.26 2.20 5.95
CA ARG A 180 -16.05 1.71 7.31
C ARG A 180 -14.80 0.86 7.37
N ARG A 181 -14.42 0.41 8.57
CA ARG A 181 -13.26 -0.49 8.76
C ARG A 181 -13.31 -1.66 7.77
N GLY A 182 -12.20 -1.87 7.06
CA GLY A 182 -12.07 -2.87 6.01
C GLY A 182 -12.32 -2.32 4.60
N ASP A 183 -13.01 -1.20 4.45
CA ASP A 183 -13.19 -0.55 3.16
C ASP A 183 -11.94 0.23 2.75
N VAL A 184 -11.69 0.22 1.45
CA VAL A 184 -10.71 1.05 0.77
C VAL A 184 -11.39 1.80 -0.34
N GLN A 185 -11.32 3.13 -0.29
CA GLN A 185 -11.64 3.96 -1.43
C GLN A 185 -10.34 4.28 -2.16
N PHE A 186 -10.42 4.26 -3.47
CA PHE A 186 -9.33 4.52 -4.38
C PHE A 186 -9.79 5.51 -5.45
N THR A 187 -8.91 6.44 -5.79
CA THR A 187 -9.15 7.52 -6.75
C THR A 187 -7.95 7.63 -7.68
N THR A 188 -8.18 7.40 -8.98
CA THR A 188 -7.26 7.85 -10.02
C THR A 188 -7.53 9.33 -10.30
N GLY A 189 -6.59 10.21 -9.94
CA GLY A 189 -6.76 11.65 -10.12
C GLY A 189 -6.67 12.10 -11.58
N GLY A 190 -5.80 11.45 -12.37
CA GLY A 190 -5.82 11.56 -13.83
C GLY A 190 -5.75 12.99 -14.38
N THR A 191 -6.59 13.28 -15.38
CA THR A 191 -6.81 14.61 -15.98
C THR A 191 -7.41 15.64 -15.02
N GLY A 192 -7.92 15.21 -13.88
CA GLY A 192 -8.50 16.07 -12.85
C GLY A 192 -9.81 15.51 -12.32
N ILE A 193 -9.92 15.46 -11.00
CA ILE A 193 -11.15 15.09 -10.29
C ILE A 193 -11.23 15.86 -8.99
N ALA A 194 -12.45 16.14 -8.51
CA ALA A 194 -12.62 16.81 -7.23
C ALA A 194 -13.64 16.06 -6.38
N HIS A 195 -13.35 15.98 -5.09
CA HIS A 195 -14.15 15.25 -4.13
C HIS A 195 -14.07 15.87 -2.74
N SER A 196 -14.94 15.40 -1.84
CA SER A 196 -14.90 15.72 -0.41
C SER A 196 -14.88 14.45 0.41
N GLU A 197 -14.27 14.52 1.59
CA GLU A 197 -14.16 13.41 2.54
C GLU A 197 -14.57 13.91 3.92
N PHE A 198 -15.73 13.46 4.42
CA PHE A 198 -16.28 13.92 5.70
C PHE A 198 -16.53 12.77 6.66
N ASN A 199 -16.20 12.99 7.93
CA ASN A 199 -16.82 12.26 9.02
C ASN A 199 -18.23 12.84 9.24
N GLU A 200 -19.24 12.22 8.63
CA GLU A 200 -20.65 12.60 8.84
C GLU A 200 -21.26 11.96 10.10
N HIS A 201 -20.48 11.19 10.86
CA HIS A 201 -20.93 10.63 12.13
C HIS A 201 -21.02 11.74 13.20
N THR A 202 -21.98 11.59 14.13
CA THR A 202 -22.32 12.66 15.08
C THR A 202 -21.50 12.65 16.36
N LYS A 203 -20.82 11.53 16.68
CA LYS A 203 -20.15 11.32 17.98
C LYS A 203 -18.75 10.75 17.87
N ASP A 204 -18.59 9.71 17.05
CA ASP A 204 -17.32 9.00 16.91
C ASP A 204 -16.40 9.62 15.85
N PRO A 205 -15.09 9.72 16.12
CA PRO A 205 -14.11 10.10 15.11
C PRO A 205 -13.90 8.97 14.09
N VAL A 206 -13.31 9.32 12.94
CA VAL A 206 -12.80 8.34 11.97
C VAL A 206 -11.28 8.38 11.95
N HIS A 207 -10.66 7.20 11.83
CA HIS A 207 -9.20 7.01 11.76
C HIS A 207 -8.88 6.19 10.52
N PHE A 208 -7.98 6.69 9.68
CA PHE A 208 -7.64 6.05 8.41
C PHE A 208 -6.23 6.42 7.95
N LEU A 209 -5.72 5.70 6.95
CA LEU A 209 -4.52 6.07 6.22
C LEU A 209 -4.90 6.72 4.90
N GLN A 210 -4.34 7.89 4.61
CA GLN A 210 -4.43 8.57 3.32
C GLN A 210 -3.11 8.39 2.59
N ILE A 211 -3.12 7.63 1.50
CA ILE A 211 -1.89 7.15 0.84
C ILE A 211 -1.92 7.53 -0.64
N TRP A 212 -0.83 8.12 -1.13
CA TRP A 212 -0.71 8.54 -2.53
C TRP A 212 0.49 7.88 -3.19
N ALA A 213 0.29 7.39 -4.41
CA ALA A 213 1.33 6.87 -5.28
C ALA A 213 1.41 7.67 -6.59
N ILE A 214 2.63 7.80 -7.11
CA ILE A 214 2.89 8.39 -8.43
C ILE A 214 2.58 7.34 -9.49
N PRO A 215 1.61 7.59 -10.40
CA PRO A 215 1.34 6.67 -11.50
C PRO A 215 2.45 6.70 -12.55
N TRP A 216 2.59 5.63 -13.34
CA TRP A 216 3.52 5.55 -14.47
C TRP A 216 3.14 6.48 -15.63
N ALA A 217 1.89 6.97 -15.66
CA ALA A 217 1.40 7.88 -16.68
C ALA A 217 0.62 9.05 -16.07
N ARG A 218 0.71 10.19 -16.74
CA ARG A 218 -0.07 11.38 -16.44
C ARG A 218 -1.32 11.43 -17.32
N GLY A 219 -2.34 12.17 -16.90
CA GLY A 219 -3.55 12.35 -17.69
C GLY A 219 -4.37 11.08 -17.88
N LEU A 220 -4.25 10.12 -16.95
CA LEU A 220 -5.12 8.94 -16.89
C LEU A 220 -6.59 9.34 -16.79
N THR A 221 -7.50 8.43 -17.15
CA THR A 221 -8.95 8.67 -17.00
C THR A 221 -9.30 8.67 -15.50
N PRO A 222 -9.89 9.76 -14.96
CA PRO A 222 -10.24 9.81 -13.55
C PRO A 222 -11.32 8.79 -13.19
N ARG A 223 -11.12 8.07 -12.09
CA ARG A 223 -11.98 6.99 -11.65
C ARG A 223 -11.99 6.86 -10.14
N TYR A 224 -13.11 6.38 -9.60
CA TYR A 224 -13.19 5.90 -8.23
C TYR A 224 -13.36 4.39 -8.23
N HIS A 225 -12.87 3.76 -7.17
CA HIS A 225 -13.15 2.37 -6.87
C HIS A 225 -13.31 2.23 -5.36
N THR A 226 -14.24 1.40 -4.91
CA THR A 226 -14.34 1.04 -3.49
C THR A 226 -14.43 -0.46 -3.35
N HIS A 227 -13.62 -1.03 -2.46
CA HIS A 227 -13.60 -2.46 -2.20
C HIS A 227 -13.46 -2.75 -0.71
N HIS A 228 -14.09 -3.83 -0.25
CA HIS A 228 -14.03 -4.28 1.14
C HIS A 228 -13.03 -5.43 1.32
N PHE A 229 -12.23 -5.38 2.38
CA PHE A 229 -11.28 -6.42 2.76
C PHE A 229 -11.50 -6.78 4.22
N ALA A 230 -11.98 -8.01 4.44
CA ALA A 230 -12.36 -8.53 5.75
C ALA A 230 -11.15 -8.66 6.69
N ASP A 231 -11.35 -8.31 7.95
CA ASP A 231 -10.31 -8.44 8.97
C ASP A 231 -9.97 -9.91 9.25
N GLU A 232 -10.94 -10.81 9.10
CA GLU A 232 -10.75 -12.25 9.24
C GLU A 232 -9.70 -12.78 8.27
N ASP A 233 -9.60 -12.20 7.07
CA ASP A 233 -8.59 -12.59 6.10
C ASP A 233 -7.23 -11.97 6.42
N LYS A 234 -7.21 -10.71 6.87
CA LYS A 234 -5.99 -10.03 7.35
C LYS A 234 -5.41 -10.72 8.59
N ARG A 235 -6.20 -11.49 9.33
CA ARG A 235 -5.75 -12.29 10.49
C ARG A 235 -5.09 -13.61 10.11
N LYS A 236 -5.19 -14.02 8.85
CA LYS A 236 -4.59 -15.28 8.34
C LYS A 236 -3.24 -15.04 7.67
N ALA A 237 -3.12 -13.93 6.95
CA ALA A 237 -1.91 -13.54 6.23
C ALA A 237 -1.97 -12.04 5.89
N PHE A 238 -0.90 -11.52 5.26
CA PHE A 238 -0.99 -10.26 4.53
C PHE A 238 -1.96 -10.42 3.36
N VAL A 239 -3.06 -9.66 3.37
CA VAL A 239 -4.03 -9.59 2.29
C VAL A 239 -3.60 -8.48 1.32
N PRO A 240 -3.30 -8.79 0.05
CA PRO A 240 -3.11 -7.78 -0.98
C PRO A 240 -4.40 -6.96 -1.14
N ILE A 241 -4.26 -5.63 -1.13
CA ILE A 241 -5.35 -4.66 -1.27
C ILE A 241 -5.28 -4.00 -2.64
N LEU A 242 -4.08 -3.57 -3.04
CA LEU A 242 -3.81 -2.99 -4.34
C LEU A 242 -2.76 -3.81 -5.08
N SER A 243 -2.90 -3.95 -6.39
CA SER A 243 -1.86 -4.51 -7.26
C SER A 243 -1.82 -3.80 -8.61
N PRO A 244 -0.70 -3.87 -9.35
CA PRO A 244 -0.59 -3.17 -10.63
C PRO A 244 -1.73 -3.52 -11.59
N LEU A 245 -2.14 -2.56 -12.43
CA LEU A 245 -2.96 -2.85 -13.59
C LEU A 245 -2.24 -3.91 -14.44
N LYS A 246 -2.92 -5.02 -14.71
CA LYS A 246 -2.35 -6.20 -15.38
C LYS A 246 -1.82 -5.91 -16.78
N ALA A 247 -2.47 -4.99 -17.50
CA ALA A 247 -2.05 -4.56 -18.82
C ALA A 247 -0.77 -3.70 -18.81
N GLY A 248 -0.39 -3.15 -17.65
CA GLY A 248 0.84 -2.39 -17.46
C GLY A 248 0.83 -1.01 -18.13
N VAL A 249 2.02 -0.49 -18.40
CA VAL A 249 2.25 0.89 -18.88
C VAL A 249 1.66 1.14 -20.28
N GLU A 250 1.58 0.10 -21.11
CA GLU A 250 1.14 0.17 -22.50
C GLU A 250 -0.35 -0.23 -22.67
N ALA A 251 -1.15 -0.12 -21.61
CA ALA A 251 -2.55 -0.49 -21.62
C ALA A 251 -3.34 0.26 -22.70
N THR A 252 -4.11 -0.49 -23.49
CA THR A 252 -5.04 0.08 -24.46
C THR A 252 -6.25 0.71 -23.77
N ALA A 253 -6.99 1.57 -24.47
CA ALA A 253 -8.22 2.17 -23.93
C ALA A 253 -9.27 1.13 -23.49
N ALA A 254 -9.29 -0.05 -24.12
CA ALA A 254 -10.17 -1.14 -23.74
C ALA A 254 -9.73 -1.80 -22.43
N GLU A 255 -8.43 -2.09 -22.28
CA GLU A 255 -7.86 -2.65 -21.05
C GLU A 255 -7.95 -1.67 -19.88
N GLU A 256 -7.71 -0.39 -20.14
CA GLU A 256 -7.95 0.71 -19.21
C GLU A 256 -9.40 0.77 -18.73
N LYS A 257 -10.36 0.49 -19.60
CA LYS A 257 -11.79 0.47 -19.24
C LYS A 257 -12.15 -0.72 -18.36
N VAL A 258 -11.56 -1.89 -18.63
CA VAL A 258 -11.79 -3.09 -17.82
C VAL A 258 -11.07 -3.01 -16.48
N ALA A 259 -9.86 -2.42 -16.48
CA ALA A 259 -9.00 -2.24 -15.32
C ALA A 259 -8.74 -3.55 -14.52
N GLU A 260 -8.28 -4.61 -15.19
CA GLU A 260 -7.96 -5.86 -14.50
C GLU A 260 -6.74 -5.70 -13.58
N PRO A 261 -6.83 -6.07 -12.28
CA PRO A 261 -5.68 -6.11 -11.40
C PRO A 261 -4.78 -7.31 -11.70
N ALA A 262 -3.48 -7.20 -11.39
CA ALA A 262 -2.54 -8.31 -11.52
C ALA A 262 -2.78 -9.43 -10.49
N ILE A 263 -3.33 -9.08 -9.32
CA ILE A 263 -3.82 -10.02 -8.29
C ILE A 263 -5.34 -9.93 -8.25
N GLU A 264 -6.01 -11.05 -8.52
CA GLU A 264 -7.48 -11.14 -8.47
C GLU A 264 -8.02 -10.69 -7.10
N GLY A 265 -9.11 -9.93 -7.11
CA GLY A 265 -9.75 -9.41 -5.89
C GLY A 265 -9.08 -8.18 -5.28
N THR A 266 -8.04 -7.63 -5.91
CA THR A 266 -7.41 -6.36 -5.49
C THR A 266 -7.88 -5.18 -6.34
N ILE A 267 -7.58 -3.97 -5.87
CA ILE A 267 -7.81 -2.73 -6.63
C ILE A 267 -6.64 -2.52 -7.60
N PRO A 268 -6.87 -2.34 -8.91
CA PRO A 268 -5.82 -2.05 -9.89
C PRO A 268 -5.21 -0.66 -9.65
N ILE A 269 -3.89 -0.55 -9.67
CA ILE A 269 -3.16 0.73 -9.59
C ILE A 269 -2.26 0.92 -10.82
N HIS A 270 -2.17 2.15 -11.34
CA HIS A 270 -1.28 2.49 -12.46
C HIS A 270 0.17 2.73 -11.99
N ALA A 271 0.68 1.87 -11.12
CA ALA A 271 2.06 1.89 -10.64
C ALA A 271 2.56 0.45 -10.40
N ASP A 272 3.88 0.22 -10.49
CA ASP A 272 4.48 -1.03 -10.02
C ASP A 272 4.53 -1.03 -8.48
N PHE A 273 3.35 -1.18 -7.89
CA PHE A 273 3.05 -0.93 -6.50
C PHE A 273 2.04 -1.95 -5.99
N VAL A 274 2.33 -2.56 -4.85
CA VAL A 274 1.42 -3.47 -4.15
C VAL A 274 1.27 -2.97 -2.71
N MET A 275 0.03 -2.83 -2.27
CA MET A 275 -0.27 -2.65 -0.84
C MET A 275 -0.84 -3.95 -0.31
N ALA A 276 -0.43 -4.34 0.88
CA ALA A 276 -1.09 -5.39 1.66
C ALA A 276 -1.27 -4.96 3.12
N ALA A 277 -2.24 -5.57 3.80
CA ALA A 277 -2.45 -5.38 5.24
C ALA A 277 -2.59 -6.72 5.96
N GLY A 278 -2.08 -6.80 7.18
CA GLY A 278 -2.19 -7.96 8.06
C GLY A 278 -2.48 -7.54 9.50
N ILE A 279 -3.18 -8.39 10.26
CA ILE A 279 -3.45 -8.21 11.68
C ILE A 279 -2.88 -9.42 12.41
N ILE A 280 -1.67 -9.25 12.95
CA ILE A 280 -0.81 -10.33 13.43
C ILE A 280 -1.05 -10.53 14.92
N ALA A 281 -1.50 -11.72 15.32
CA ALA A 281 -1.69 -12.07 16.73
C ALA A 281 -0.35 -12.04 17.51
N PRO A 282 -0.36 -11.78 18.83
CA PRO A 282 0.85 -11.83 19.65
C PRO A 282 1.63 -13.13 19.47
N GLY A 283 2.94 -13.02 19.21
CA GLY A 283 3.85 -14.15 18.98
C GLY A 283 3.73 -14.81 17.60
N ALA A 284 2.79 -14.38 16.75
CA ALA A 284 2.69 -14.86 15.37
C ALA A 284 3.64 -14.10 14.44
N VAL A 285 4.03 -14.78 13.36
CA VAL A 285 4.89 -14.22 12.30
C VAL A 285 4.14 -14.32 10.98
N PHE A 286 4.05 -13.21 10.26
CA PHE A 286 3.64 -13.20 8.86
C PHE A 286 4.85 -13.00 7.96
N GLU A 287 4.78 -13.56 6.76
CA GLU A 287 5.79 -13.40 5.72
C GLU A 287 5.20 -12.63 4.54
N TRP A 288 5.90 -11.59 4.11
CA TRP A 288 5.63 -10.89 2.86
C TRP A 288 6.62 -11.33 1.78
N ARG A 289 6.10 -11.81 0.64
CA ARG A 289 6.92 -12.08 -0.54
C ARG A 289 7.06 -10.78 -1.34
N VAL A 290 8.25 -10.20 -1.33
CA VAL A 290 8.55 -8.93 -2.01
C VAL A 290 8.17 -9.00 -3.48
N GLY A 291 7.46 -7.98 -3.97
CA GLY A 291 6.88 -7.89 -5.31
C GLY A 291 5.59 -8.70 -5.52
N ALA A 292 5.10 -9.42 -4.49
CA ALA A 292 3.89 -10.24 -4.48
C ALA A 292 3.76 -11.26 -5.63
N GLY A 293 4.87 -11.57 -6.32
CA GLY A 293 4.87 -12.45 -7.49
C GLY A 293 4.27 -11.85 -8.77
N VAL A 294 3.97 -10.55 -8.80
CA VAL A 294 3.34 -9.88 -9.96
C VAL A 294 4.20 -8.83 -10.64
N THR A 295 5.34 -8.47 -10.04
CA THR A 295 6.29 -7.53 -10.64
C THR A 295 7.36 -8.24 -11.47
N GLN A 296 7.81 -7.58 -12.54
CA GLN A 296 9.01 -7.97 -13.30
C GLN A 296 10.25 -7.19 -12.83
N THR A 297 10.08 -6.13 -12.04
CA THR A 297 11.17 -5.33 -11.52
C THR A 297 11.87 -6.09 -10.40
N LEU A 298 13.12 -6.49 -10.62
CA LEU A 298 13.88 -7.23 -9.63
C LEU A 298 14.20 -6.39 -8.39
N LYS A 299 14.69 -5.16 -8.55
CA LYS A 299 15.02 -4.29 -7.40
C LYS A 299 13.73 -3.69 -6.85
N ARG A 300 13.52 -3.84 -5.54
CA ARG A 300 12.30 -3.41 -4.88
C ARG A 300 12.64 -2.59 -3.64
N LYS A 301 11.62 -1.87 -3.19
CA LYS A 301 11.59 -1.07 -1.98
C LYS A 301 10.32 -1.42 -1.23
N VAL A 302 10.42 -1.62 0.07
CA VAL A 302 9.25 -1.91 0.91
C VAL A 302 9.19 -0.90 2.04
N TYR A 303 8.06 -0.22 2.19
CA TYR A 303 7.75 0.56 3.38
C TYR A 303 6.76 -0.21 4.23
N VAL A 304 7.16 -0.56 5.45
CA VAL A 304 6.25 -1.15 6.45
C VAL A 304 5.76 -0.03 7.37
N HIS A 305 4.47 -0.01 7.69
CA HIS A 305 3.87 0.93 8.65
C HIS A 305 3.07 0.17 9.70
N VAL A 306 3.17 0.58 10.96
CA VAL A 306 2.37 0.07 12.07
C VAL A 306 1.36 1.15 12.47
N PRO A 307 0.09 1.10 12.06
CA PRO A 307 -0.89 2.12 12.41
C PRO A 307 -1.17 2.17 13.92
N MET A 308 -1.47 3.36 14.46
CA MET A 308 -1.71 3.55 15.89
C MET A 308 -3.15 3.17 16.27
N THR A 309 -3.42 1.87 16.36
CA THR A 309 -4.78 1.30 16.55
C THR A 309 -5.02 0.70 17.94
N LYS A 310 -3.99 0.43 18.74
CA LYS A 310 -4.12 -0.20 20.07
C LYS A 310 -3.54 0.64 21.20
N GLY A 311 -3.34 1.94 20.97
CA GLY A 311 -2.92 2.90 22.00
C GLY A 311 -1.48 2.68 22.46
N GLY A 312 -0.59 2.38 21.53
CA GLY A 312 0.83 2.17 21.78
C GLY A 312 1.20 0.78 22.29
N LYS A 313 0.26 -0.17 22.30
CA LYS A 313 0.46 -1.52 22.87
C LYS A 313 0.94 -2.54 21.84
N SER A 314 0.74 -2.29 20.55
CA SER A 314 1.24 -3.17 19.50
C SER A 314 2.70 -2.84 19.13
N ARG A 315 3.48 -3.89 18.88
CA ARG A 315 4.88 -3.83 18.49
C ARG A 315 5.19 -4.98 17.55
N VAL A 316 6.02 -4.73 16.54
CA VAL A 316 6.48 -5.75 15.60
C VAL A 316 7.99 -5.74 15.46
N ARG A 317 8.58 -6.90 15.16
CA ARG A 317 9.97 -7.05 14.77
C ARG A 317 10.03 -7.42 13.30
N ILE A 318 10.84 -6.69 12.53
CA ILE A 318 11.02 -6.94 11.10
C ILE A 318 12.26 -7.81 10.89
N ASP A 319 12.11 -8.88 10.10
CA ASP A 319 13.22 -9.72 9.61
C ASP A 319 14.12 -10.27 10.74
N GLU A 320 13.51 -10.58 11.90
CA GLU A 320 14.18 -11.06 13.12
C GLU A 320 15.24 -10.09 13.70
N ARG A 321 15.21 -8.80 13.34
CA ARG A 321 16.23 -7.84 13.77
C ARG A 321 15.80 -7.01 14.97
N GLU A 322 16.62 -7.02 16.02
CA GLU A 322 16.39 -6.23 17.24
C GLU A 322 16.49 -4.72 17.01
N ASP A 323 17.30 -4.26 16.05
CA ASP A 323 17.37 -2.86 15.66
C ASP A 323 16.21 -2.42 14.73
N ALA A 324 15.38 -3.37 14.28
CA ALA A 324 14.19 -3.13 13.46
C ALA A 324 12.87 -3.46 14.18
N ILE A 325 12.82 -3.23 15.49
CA ILE A 325 11.56 -3.23 16.24
C ILE A 325 10.81 -1.92 16.01
N LEU A 326 9.54 -2.03 15.62
CA LEU A 326 8.62 -0.93 15.36
C LEU A 326 7.47 -0.97 16.38
N GLN A 327 7.07 0.20 16.86
CA GLN A 327 5.86 0.39 17.66
C GLN A 327 4.81 1.16 16.87
N GLU A 328 3.62 1.34 17.43
CA GLU A 328 2.56 2.13 16.80
C GLU A 328 3.02 3.52 16.35
N GLY A 329 2.72 3.81 15.09
CA GLY A 329 3.07 5.04 14.38
C GLY A 329 4.45 5.01 13.73
N ASP A 330 5.29 4.04 14.07
CA ASP A 330 6.55 3.82 13.36
C ASP A 330 6.29 3.17 12.00
N GLY A 331 7.23 3.40 11.09
CA GLY A 331 7.42 2.58 9.90
C GLY A 331 8.87 2.14 9.73
N ALA A 332 9.18 1.50 8.61
CA ALA A 332 10.55 1.18 8.23
C ALA A 332 10.72 1.30 6.71
N PHE A 333 11.81 1.96 6.31
CA PHE A 333 12.29 1.93 4.93
C PHE A 333 13.14 0.69 4.74
N ILE A 334 12.72 -0.21 3.86
CA ILE A 334 13.41 -1.45 3.54
C ILE A 334 13.89 -1.34 2.10
N ASP A 335 15.18 -1.11 1.94
CA ASP A 335 15.86 -0.97 0.65
C ASP A 335 16.72 -2.21 0.35
N ALA A 336 17.21 -2.26 -0.89
CA ALA A 336 18.09 -3.32 -1.41
C ALA A 336 17.45 -4.73 -1.41
N VAL A 337 16.14 -4.82 -1.23
CA VAL A 337 15.38 -6.07 -1.40
C VAL A 337 15.12 -6.36 -2.87
N GLN A 338 14.86 -7.62 -3.16
CA GLN A 338 14.60 -8.14 -4.49
C GLN A 338 13.22 -8.80 -4.56
N ALA A 339 12.58 -8.74 -5.72
CA ALA A 339 11.36 -9.48 -5.97
C ALA A 339 11.58 -10.98 -5.69
N GLY A 340 10.70 -11.56 -4.87
CA GLY A 340 10.81 -12.93 -4.40
C GLY A 340 11.49 -13.11 -3.03
N ASP A 341 12.17 -12.08 -2.51
CA ASP A 341 12.64 -12.09 -1.12
C ASP A 341 11.46 -12.27 -0.15
N LYS A 342 11.75 -12.88 0.99
CA LYS A 342 10.77 -13.19 2.03
C LYS A 342 11.06 -12.35 3.26
N LEU A 343 10.21 -11.35 3.49
CA LEU A 343 10.34 -10.44 4.61
C LEU A 343 9.43 -10.90 5.75
N SER A 344 10.00 -11.29 6.90
CA SER A 344 9.21 -11.67 8.07
C SER A 344 8.80 -10.45 8.91
N VAL A 345 7.60 -10.51 9.48
CA VAL A 345 7.07 -9.53 10.43
C VAL A 345 6.46 -10.29 11.60
N GLU A 346 7.12 -10.22 12.75
CA GLU A 346 6.69 -10.87 13.99
C GLU A 346 5.97 -9.87 14.89
N SER A 347 4.80 -10.22 15.42
CA SER A 347 4.16 -9.44 16.49
C SER A 347 4.77 -9.81 17.84
N ILE A 348 5.47 -8.86 18.46
CA ILE A 348 6.16 -9.05 19.75
C ILE A 348 5.48 -8.28 20.89
N GLY A 349 4.33 -7.66 20.61
CA GLY A 349 3.51 -6.96 21.60
C GLY A 349 2.59 -7.89 22.39
N GLU A 350 1.84 -7.30 23.34
CA GLU A 350 0.84 -8.02 24.13
C GLU A 350 -0.52 -8.11 23.43
N VAL A 351 -0.73 -7.26 22.43
CA VAL A 351 -1.95 -7.20 21.61
C VAL A 351 -1.58 -7.44 20.15
N GLU A 352 -2.58 -7.76 19.34
CA GLU A 352 -2.39 -7.87 17.90
C GLU A 352 -1.83 -6.60 17.29
N ALA A 353 -1.00 -6.76 16.27
CA ALA A 353 -0.42 -5.66 15.50
C ALA A 353 -1.08 -5.61 14.12
N GLU A 354 -1.74 -4.50 13.80
CA GLU A 354 -2.11 -4.20 12.41
C GLU A 354 -0.86 -3.65 11.71
N VAL A 355 -0.54 -4.18 10.53
CA VAL A 355 0.65 -3.83 9.76
C VAL A 355 0.25 -3.64 8.31
N VAL A 356 0.71 -2.54 7.72
CA VAL A 356 0.56 -2.25 6.29
C VAL A 356 1.92 -2.37 5.62
N VAL A 357 1.94 -3.04 4.47
CA VAL A 357 3.11 -3.22 3.62
C VAL A 357 2.87 -2.48 2.31
N LEU A 358 3.79 -1.59 1.93
CA LEU A 358 3.75 -0.82 0.70
C LEU A 358 5.01 -1.17 -0.11
N ASP A 359 4.83 -2.04 -1.08
CA ASP A 359 5.89 -2.63 -1.89
C ASP A 359 5.94 -1.94 -3.25
N THR A 360 7.07 -1.37 -3.62
CA THR A 360 7.21 -0.53 -4.82
C THR A 360 8.58 -0.67 -5.49
N ALA A 361 8.66 -0.33 -6.77
CA ALA A 361 9.90 -0.34 -7.57
C ALA A 361 10.84 0.83 -7.21
#